data_AF-M4YPR6-F1
#
_entry.id   AF-M4YPR6-F1
#
_cell.length_a   1.000
_cell.length_b   1.000
_cell.length_c   1.000
_cell.angle_alpha   90.00
_cell.angle_beta   90.00
_cell.angle_gamma   90.00
#
_symmetry.space_group_name_H-M   'P 1'
#
loop_
_entity.id
_entity.type
_entity.pdbx_description
1 polymer ?
#
loop_
_entity_poly.entity_id
_entity_poly.type
_entity_poly.pdbx_seq_one_letter_code
_entity_poly.pdbx_strand_id
1 'polypeptide(L)'
;MTRTLNKRDRAVLGLVLKGRSAYAASSELGIPARSAYNIVAKLCHLHYIRAIPGTDNPIIYEPDWKYLEERDEDCGKCGQGAAKGTHPHTVRPAPERFRGVATGDVCPDGYVEAHVNGSMSLTVVKTGTFDDPQIPGVGYVGYWKKEKTNLNGSVNRYGSMKISRQEVTFGYRLGNKGSETFLLYPGRIFLDPESFTCEDEARQLFIDRALYVSTILANTGWKLTDPKFDGGSVFEYAIQNSPYTQFISSTDRKEPGEVFVDGSPGNPEAEISGVSDWRSLRVFARTPQYVLKALDESSSARCTSEEVKARLETVFGILDLVTGVQERTADALMRESENIANLVKNNTEIVSVLTQHQAQMYYASPIEDPQKRTRMEGYQ
;
A
#
# COMPACT_ATOMS: atom_id res chain seq x y z
N MET A 1 -26.16 16.67 -7.31
CA MET A 1 -27.44 17.40 -7.50
C MET A 1 -27.51 17.89 -8.95
N THR A 2 -28.21 17.18 -9.82
CA THR A 2 -28.52 17.63 -11.19
C THR A 2 -29.60 18.72 -11.12
N ARG A 3 -29.25 19.97 -11.44
CA ARG A 3 -30.20 21.10 -11.48
C ARG A 3 -30.85 21.16 -12.86
N THR A 4 -32.10 20.75 -12.97
CA THR A 4 -32.86 20.72 -14.22
C THR A 4 -33.12 22.13 -14.76
N LEU A 5 -32.83 22.39 -16.04
CA LEU A 5 -33.11 23.67 -16.69
C LEU A 5 -34.62 23.85 -16.95
N ASN A 6 -35.13 25.05 -16.68
CA ASN A 6 -36.51 25.40 -17.01
C ASN A 6 -36.68 25.52 -18.55
N LYS A 7 -37.93 25.51 -19.04
CA LYS A 7 -38.26 25.55 -20.47
C LYS A 7 -37.66 26.76 -21.20
N ARG A 8 -37.55 27.91 -20.53
CA ARG A 8 -37.04 29.17 -21.09
C ARG A 8 -35.52 29.12 -21.24
N ASP A 9 -34.82 28.60 -20.23
CA ASP A 9 -33.37 28.41 -20.25
C ASP A 9 -32.96 27.45 -21.38
N ARG A 10 -33.70 26.34 -21.55
CA ARG A 10 -33.51 25.39 -22.65
C ARG A 10 -33.72 26.00 -24.03
N ALA A 11 -34.72 26.86 -24.19
CA ALA A 11 -34.98 27.54 -25.46
C ALA A 11 -33.86 28.52 -25.83
N VAL A 12 -33.37 29.31 -24.87
CA VAL A 12 -32.22 30.21 -25.08
C VAL A 12 -30.96 29.43 -25.42
N LEU A 13 -30.68 28.37 -24.66
CA LEU A 13 -29.57 27.44 -24.88
C LEU A 13 -29.55 26.89 -26.31
N GLY A 14 -30.68 26.34 -26.78
CA GLY A 14 -30.78 25.78 -28.12
C GLY A 14 -30.56 26.80 -29.24
N LEU A 15 -30.88 28.08 -29.02
CA LEU A 15 -30.63 29.14 -30.00
C LEU A 15 -29.16 29.60 -30.01
N VAL A 16 -28.55 29.77 -28.83
CA VAL A 16 -27.15 30.20 -28.77
C VAL A 16 -26.19 29.13 -29.30
N LEU A 17 -26.51 27.85 -29.08
CA LEU A 17 -25.76 26.72 -29.65
C LEU A 17 -25.91 26.59 -31.17
N LYS A 18 -26.96 27.17 -31.75
CA LYS A 18 -27.12 27.33 -33.21
C LYS A 18 -26.36 28.53 -33.77
N GLY A 19 -25.51 29.17 -32.96
CA GLY A 19 -24.71 30.33 -33.35
C GLY A 19 -25.47 31.66 -33.29
N ARG A 20 -26.64 31.72 -32.64
CA ARG A 20 -27.34 32.99 -32.40
C ARG A 20 -26.71 33.74 -31.22
N SER A 21 -26.65 35.06 -31.33
CA SER A 21 -26.28 35.92 -30.19
C SER A 21 -27.39 35.93 -29.14
N ALA A 22 -27.06 36.31 -27.90
CA ALA A 22 -28.06 36.48 -26.84
C ALA A 22 -29.17 37.48 -27.23
N TYR A 23 -28.81 38.54 -27.97
CA TYR A 23 -29.76 39.51 -28.49
C TYR A 23 -30.69 38.90 -29.55
N ALA A 24 -30.14 38.12 -30.50
CA ALA A 24 -30.94 37.45 -31.53
C ALA A 24 -31.91 36.42 -30.91
N ALA A 25 -31.44 35.65 -29.93
CA ALA A 25 -32.28 34.73 -29.16
C ALA A 25 -33.41 35.47 -28.40
N SER A 26 -33.14 36.68 -27.90
CA SER A 26 -34.17 37.51 -27.25
C SER A 26 -35.30 37.91 -28.21
N SER A 27 -34.93 38.31 -29.43
CA SER A 27 -35.88 38.72 -30.47
C SER A 27 -36.72 37.53 -30.95
N GLU A 28 -36.11 36.36 -31.11
CA GLU A 28 -36.77 35.16 -31.63
C GLU A 28 -37.72 34.53 -30.61
N LEU A 29 -37.40 34.63 -29.31
CA LEU A 29 -38.24 34.10 -28.22
C LEU A 29 -39.24 35.12 -27.66
N GLY A 30 -39.23 36.37 -28.14
CA GLY A 30 -40.08 37.45 -27.63
C GLY A 30 -39.84 37.77 -26.15
N ILE A 31 -38.57 37.71 -25.70
CA ILE A 31 -38.20 37.97 -24.29
C ILE A 31 -37.34 39.23 -24.19
N PRO A 32 -37.35 39.95 -23.05
CA PRO A 32 -36.48 41.11 -22.87
C PRO A 32 -35.01 40.73 -23.06
N ALA A 33 -34.24 41.55 -23.78
CA ALA A 33 -32.82 41.30 -24.03
C ALA A 33 -32.04 41.02 -22.73
N ARG A 34 -32.29 41.82 -21.69
CA ARG A 34 -31.70 41.63 -20.35
C ARG A 34 -31.94 40.22 -19.79
N SER A 35 -33.13 39.65 -20.00
CA SER A 35 -33.44 38.29 -19.57
C SER A 35 -32.65 37.24 -20.36
N ALA A 36 -32.48 37.42 -21.67
CA ALA A 36 -31.64 36.52 -22.48
C ALA A 36 -30.17 36.57 -22.04
N TYR A 37 -29.61 37.76 -21.80
CA TYR A 37 -28.25 37.91 -21.27
C TYR A 37 -28.09 37.28 -19.88
N ASN A 38 -29.05 37.46 -18.98
CA ASN A 38 -29.03 36.82 -17.66
C ASN A 38 -29.08 35.29 -17.75
N ILE A 39 -29.90 34.75 -18.67
CA ILE A 39 -29.96 33.30 -18.91
C ILE A 39 -28.63 32.80 -19.48
N VAL A 40 -28.04 33.49 -20.45
CA VAL A 40 -26.72 33.14 -21.00
C VAL A 40 -25.63 33.18 -19.92
N ALA A 41 -25.60 34.23 -19.09
CA ALA A 41 -24.67 34.31 -17.97
C ALA A 41 -24.87 33.17 -16.95
N LYS A 42 -26.13 32.81 -16.66
CA LYS A 42 -26.46 31.64 -15.85
C LYS A 42 -25.99 30.34 -16.51
N LEU A 43 -26.20 30.17 -17.81
CA LEU A 43 -25.75 28.98 -18.57
C LEU A 43 -24.23 28.89 -18.59
N CYS A 44 -23.50 30.00 -18.74
CA CYS A 44 -22.04 30.04 -18.59
C CYS A 44 -21.60 29.66 -17.17
N HIS A 45 -22.26 30.22 -16.15
CA HIS A 45 -21.96 29.91 -14.75
C HIS A 45 -22.23 28.45 -14.39
N LEU A 46 -23.27 27.87 -14.98
CA LEU A 46 -23.63 26.46 -14.82
C LEU A 46 -22.85 25.54 -15.78
N HIS A 47 -21.92 26.08 -16.57
CA HIS A 47 -21.11 25.34 -17.55
C HIS A 47 -21.93 24.57 -18.60
N TYR A 48 -23.00 25.19 -19.09
CA TYR A 48 -23.78 24.72 -20.23
C TYR A 48 -23.22 25.27 -21.55
N ILE A 49 -22.61 26.44 -21.54
CA ILE A 49 -22.01 27.09 -22.71
C ILE A 49 -20.80 27.90 -22.29
N ARG A 50 -19.85 28.11 -23.20
CA ARG A 50 -18.78 29.08 -23.03
C ARG A 50 -18.70 29.99 -24.25
N ALA A 51 -18.22 31.21 -24.05
CA ALA A 51 -17.95 32.12 -25.16
C ALA A 51 -16.79 31.57 -26.00
N ILE A 52 -16.93 31.61 -27.33
CA ILE A 52 -15.85 31.27 -28.25
C ILE A 52 -14.82 32.41 -28.19
N PRO A 53 -13.54 32.13 -27.84
CA PRO A 53 -12.50 33.15 -27.81
C PRO A 53 -12.38 33.90 -29.15
N GLY A 54 -12.30 35.23 -29.08
CA GLY A 54 -12.22 36.11 -30.25
C GLY A 54 -13.57 36.50 -30.87
N THR A 55 -14.70 36.12 -30.25
CA THR A 55 -16.03 36.59 -30.65
C THR A 55 -16.51 37.68 -29.69
N ASP A 56 -16.28 38.93 -30.05
CA ASP A 56 -16.55 40.06 -29.16
C ASP A 56 -17.87 40.78 -29.49
N ASN A 57 -18.28 40.77 -30.78
CA ASN A 57 -19.56 41.33 -31.22
C ASN A 57 -20.04 40.77 -32.57
N PRO A 58 -21.05 39.88 -32.61
CA PRO A 58 -21.70 39.26 -31.46
C PRO A 58 -20.80 38.22 -30.79
N ILE A 59 -20.92 38.08 -29.46
CA ILE A 59 -20.37 36.94 -28.74
C ILE A 59 -21.11 35.68 -29.18
N ILE A 60 -20.36 34.69 -29.66
CA ILE A 60 -20.88 33.39 -30.07
C ILE A 60 -20.50 32.38 -29.00
N TYR A 61 -21.40 31.44 -28.74
CA TYR A 61 -21.25 30.46 -27.69
C TYR A 61 -21.12 29.07 -28.30
N GLU A 62 -20.28 28.25 -27.69
CA GLU A 62 -20.19 26.83 -27.96
C GLU A 62 -20.57 26.05 -26.69
N PRO A 63 -20.93 24.76 -26.80
CA PRO A 63 -21.06 23.89 -25.64
C PRO A 63 -19.86 24.06 -24.70
N ASP A 64 -20.11 24.34 -23.42
CA ASP A 64 -19.03 24.22 -22.45
C ASP A 64 -18.67 22.73 -22.34
N TRP A 65 -17.44 22.43 -21.96
CA TRP A 65 -16.97 21.04 -21.87
C TRP A 65 -17.71 20.23 -20.79
N LYS A 66 -18.40 20.90 -19.85
CA LYS A 66 -19.31 20.25 -18.88
C LYS A 66 -20.76 20.13 -19.36
N TYR A 67 -21.11 20.71 -20.50
CA TYR A 67 -22.47 20.65 -21.03
C TYR A 67 -22.73 19.30 -21.67
N LEU A 68 -23.73 18.60 -21.16
CA LEU A 68 -24.28 17.40 -21.77
C LEU A 68 -25.77 17.61 -22.07
N GLU A 69 -26.16 17.39 -23.32
CA GLU A 69 -27.53 16.98 -23.60
C GLU A 69 -27.70 15.57 -23.05
N GLU A 70 -28.53 15.42 -22.01
CA GLU A 70 -29.05 14.11 -21.63
C GLU A 70 -29.72 13.49 -22.87
N ARG A 71 -29.33 12.27 -23.25
CA ARG A 71 -30.18 11.49 -24.14
C ARG A 71 -31.48 11.23 -23.40
N ASP A 72 -32.61 11.54 -24.03
CA ASP A 72 -33.85 10.87 -23.71
C ASP A 72 -33.59 9.35 -23.85
N GLU A 73 -33.53 8.65 -22.73
CA GLU A 73 -33.47 7.20 -22.67
C GLU A 73 -34.81 6.63 -23.17
N ASP A 74 -34.96 6.53 -24.50
CA ASP A 74 -36.00 5.70 -25.08
C ASP A 74 -35.53 5.11 -26.42
N CYS A 75 -34.87 3.96 -26.34
CA CYS A 75 -34.80 3.02 -27.46
C CYS A 75 -34.59 1.61 -26.91
N GLY A 76 -35.66 1.05 -26.35
CA GLY A 76 -35.81 -0.40 -26.31
C GLY A 76 -35.82 -0.92 -27.74
N LYS A 77 -34.85 -1.78 -28.07
CA LYS A 77 -34.69 -2.55 -29.32
C LYS A 77 -33.86 -1.88 -30.43
N CYS A 78 -32.56 -2.12 -30.42
CA CYS A 78 -31.84 -2.36 -31.67
C CYS A 78 -30.81 -3.47 -31.47
N GLY A 79 -31.04 -4.57 -32.21
CA GLY A 79 -30.27 -5.79 -32.18
C GLY A 79 -29.02 -5.76 -33.05
N GLN A 80 -28.37 -6.92 -33.07
CA GLN A 80 -27.17 -7.27 -33.83
C GLN A 80 -27.27 -6.89 -35.31
N GLY A 81 -26.21 -6.28 -35.86
CA GLY A 81 -26.04 -6.05 -37.29
C GLY A 81 -25.12 -4.87 -37.59
N ALA A 82 -23.99 -5.14 -38.24
CA ALA A 82 -23.00 -4.15 -38.63
C ALA A 82 -23.56 -3.05 -39.55
N ALA A 83 -23.32 -1.77 -39.25
CA ALA A 83 -23.20 -0.70 -40.23
C ALA A 83 -22.63 0.59 -39.60
N LYS A 84 -21.78 1.26 -40.37
CA LYS A 84 -21.27 2.63 -40.17
C LYS A 84 -22.34 3.55 -39.59
N GLY A 85 -22.13 4.03 -38.36
CA GLY A 85 -22.88 5.11 -37.75
C GLY A 85 -21.90 6.13 -37.19
N THR A 86 -22.06 7.39 -37.59
CA THR A 86 -21.57 8.57 -36.88
C THR A 86 -21.96 8.46 -35.41
N HIS A 87 -21.08 7.89 -34.59
CA HIS A 87 -21.22 7.93 -33.14
C HIS A 87 -20.86 9.36 -32.72
N PRO A 88 -21.79 10.15 -32.15
CA PRO A 88 -21.40 11.43 -31.59
C PRO A 88 -20.40 11.14 -30.46
N HIS A 89 -19.16 11.63 -30.63
CA HIS A 89 -18.08 11.55 -29.65
C HIS A 89 -18.59 12.01 -28.28
N THR A 90 -18.87 11.08 -27.39
CA THR A 90 -19.43 11.38 -26.06
C THR A 90 -18.32 11.90 -25.17
N VAL A 91 -18.30 13.21 -24.93
CA VAL A 91 -17.36 13.86 -24.01
C VAL A 91 -17.96 13.84 -22.61
N ARG A 92 -17.39 13.05 -21.70
CA ARG A 92 -17.85 12.99 -20.29
C ARG A 92 -17.19 14.10 -19.47
N PRO A 93 -17.93 14.86 -18.64
CA PRO A 93 -17.33 15.82 -17.73
C PRO A 93 -16.46 15.07 -16.72
N ALA A 94 -15.25 15.57 -16.52
CA ALA A 94 -14.36 15.01 -15.52
C ALA A 94 -14.93 15.17 -14.10
N PRO A 95 -14.78 14.18 -13.21
CA PRO A 95 -15.27 14.30 -11.85
C PRO A 95 -14.50 15.38 -11.07
N GLU A 96 -15.21 16.15 -10.23
CA GLU A 96 -14.59 17.17 -9.37
C GLU A 96 -13.70 16.55 -8.27
N ARG A 97 -13.95 15.30 -7.91
CA ARG A 97 -13.13 14.49 -6.99
C ARG A 97 -13.18 13.02 -7.39
N PHE A 98 -12.03 12.36 -7.35
CA PHE A 98 -11.95 10.91 -7.53
C PHE A 98 -12.32 10.23 -6.20
N ARG A 99 -13.45 9.53 -6.17
CA ARG A 99 -13.85 8.72 -5.01
C ARG A 99 -12.77 7.66 -4.73
N GLY A 100 -12.47 7.40 -3.46
CA GLY A 100 -11.53 6.34 -3.08
C GLY A 100 -10.08 6.58 -3.50
N VAL A 101 -9.72 7.81 -3.89
CA VAL A 101 -8.36 8.16 -4.29
C VAL A 101 -7.72 9.11 -3.27
N ALA A 102 -6.53 8.75 -2.80
CA ALA A 102 -5.76 9.63 -1.92
C ALA A 102 -5.08 10.76 -2.70
N THR A 103 -4.98 11.93 -2.08
CA THR A 103 -4.37 13.15 -2.66
C THR A 103 -3.00 13.48 -2.08
N GLY A 104 -2.42 12.55 -1.31
CA GLY A 104 -1.11 12.69 -0.70
C GLY A 104 0.02 12.36 -1.67
N ASP A 105 1.25 12.63 -1.23
CA ASP A 105 2.48 12.34 -1.97
C ASP A 105 2.99 10.90 -1.70
N VAL A 106 2.41 10.22 -0.70
CA VAL A 106 2.72 8.85 -0.29
C VAL A 106 1.44 8.01 -0.27
N CYS A 107 1.53 6.76 -0.72
CA CYS A 107 0.41 5.82 -0.69
C CYS A 107 0.04 5.48 0.77
N PRO A 108 -1.21 5.72 1.23
CA PRO A 108 -1.61 5.40 2.60
C PRO A 108 -1.65 3.90 2.89
N ASP A 109 -1.52 3.52 4.16
CA ASP A 109 -1.72 2.13 4.59
C ASP A 109 -3.11 1.61 4.19
N GLY A 110 -3.15 0.39 3.65
CA GLY A 110 -4.39 -0.22 3.16
C GLY A 110 -4.83 0.25 1.77
N TYR A 111 -4.11 1.20 1.14
CA TYR A 111 -4.28 1.57 -0.26
C TYR A 111 -3.27 0.81 -1.13
N VAL A 112 -3.50 0.85 -2.45
CA VAL A 112 -2.57 0.36 -3.47
C VAL A 112 -2.23 1.44 -4.47
N GLU A 113 -1.07 1.34 -5.08
CA GLU A 113 -0.66 2.18 -6.20
C GLU A 113 -1.14 1.55 -7.51
N ALA A 114 -2.37 1.87 -7.89
CA ALA A 114 -2.92 1.45 -9.17
C ALA A 114 -2.21 2.20 -10.30
N HIS A 115 -1.73 1.49 -11.31
CA HIS A 115 -1.12 2.09 -12.48
C HIS A 115 -1.35 1.26 -13.74
N VAL A 116 -1.08 1.88 -14.88
CA VAL A 116 -1.21 1.26 -16.19
C VAL A 116 0.18 1.14 -16.78
N ASN A 117 0.62 -0.09 -17.05
CA ASN A 117 1.80 -0.34 -17.85
C ASN A 117 1.44 -0.15 -19.32
N GLY A 118 1.63 1.08 -19.81
CA GLY A 118 1.21 1.51 -21.14
C GLY A 118 0.81 2.98 -21.18
N SER A 119 0.05 3.34 -22.20
CA SER A 119 -0.52 4.67 -22.38
C SER A 119 -1.99 4.62 -22.73
N MET A 120 -2.64 5.77 -22.58
CA MET A 120 -3.96 6.00 -23.10
C MET A 120 -3.88 6.94 -24.29
N SER A 121 -4.55 6.61 -25.38
CA SER A 121 -4.75 7.53 -26.50
C SER A 121 -6.02 8.36 -26.31
N LEU A 122 -5.95 9.63 -26.69
CA LEU A 122 -7.10 10.52 -26.81
C LEU A 122 -7.24 10.98 -28.26
N THR A 123 -8.48 11.08 -28.72
CA THR A 123 -8.80 11.62 -30.05
C THR A 123 -8.63 13.13 -30.03
N VAL A 124 -7.78 13.66 -30.90
CA VAL A 124 -7.61 15.10 -31.09
C VAL A 124 -8.69 15.59 -32.05
N VAL A 125 -9.65 16.34 -31.53
CA VAL A 125 -10.70 17.00 -32.34
C VAL A 125 -10.27 18.42 -32.70
N LYS A 126 -9.53 19.07 -31.81
CA LYS A 126 -8.95 20.40 -32.03
C LYS A 126 -7.66 20.56 -31.23
N THR A 127 -6.63 21.02 -31.91
CA THR A 127 -5.35 21.42 -31.29
C THR A 127 -5.48 22.81 -30.68
N GLY A 128 -5.09 22.94 -29.42
CA GLY A 128 -5.07 24.20 -28.68
C GLY A 128 -3.70 24.87 -28.72
N THR A 129 -3.48 25.84 -27.83
CA THR A 129 -2.17 26.46 -27.62
C THR A 129 -1.30 25.60 -26.70
N PHE A 130 0.02 25.78 -26.77
CA PHE A 130 0.98 25.10 -25.89
C PHE A 130 1.37 25.97 -24.69
N ASP A 131 0.42 26.80 -24.22
CA ASP A 131 0.57 27.53 -22.97
C ASP A 131 0.49 26.54 -21.80
N ASP A 132 1.13 26.89 -20.68
CA ASP A 132 1.19 26.00 -19.52
C ASP A 132 -0.22 25.71 -18.97
N PRO A 133 -0.55 24.43 -18.69
CA PRO A 133 -1.84 24.04 -18.13
C PRO A 133 -2.21 24.79 -16.85
N GLN A 134 -3.42 25.37 -16.84
CA GLN A 134 -3.96 26.14 -15.72
C GLN A 134 -5.39 25.73 -15.39
N ILE A 135 -5.72 25.78 -14.10
CA ILE A 135 -7.10 25.64 -13.60
C ILE A 135 -7.57 27.01 -13.11
N PRO A 136 -8.70 27.54 -13.62
CA PRO A 136 -9.28 28.78 -13.14
C PRO A 136 -9.47 28.78 -11.61
N GLY A 137 -8.98 29.81 -10.94
CA GLY A 137 -9.07 29.95 -9.48
C GLY A 137 -8.08 29.13 -8.65
N VAL A 138 -7.37 28.17 -9.26
CA VAL A 138 -6.28 27.39 -8.62
C VAL A 138 -4.91 27.86 -9.11
N GLY A 139 -4.82 28.21 -10.40
CA GLY A 139 -3.59 28.67 -11.04
C GLY A 139 -2.88 27.57 -11.83
N TYR A 140 -1.55 27.65 -11.85
CA TYR A 140 -0.67 26.75 -12.60
C TYR A 140 -0.71 25.32 -12.05
N VAL A 141 -0.88 24.34 -12.94
CA VAL A 141 -0.96 22.91 -12.56
C VAL A 141 -0.01 22.00 -13.33
N GLY A 142 0.70 22.52 -14.32
CA GLY A 142 1.61 21.76 -15.16
C GLY A 142 2.30 22.62 -16.21
N TYR A 143 3.15 22.01 -17.03
CA TYR A 143 3.91 22.68 -18.07
C TYR A 143 4.03 21.84 -19.33
N TRP A 144 4.33 22.52 -20.44
CA TRP A 144 4.87 21.89 -21.64
C TRP A 144 6.40 21.94 -21.63
N LYS A 145 7.04 20.81 -21.94
CA LYS A 145 8.47 20.74 -22.26
C LYS A 145 8.73 21.40 -23.62
N LYS A 146 10.00 21.77 -23.84
CA LYS A 146 10.46 22.33 -25.11
C LYS A 146 10.12 21.39 -26.28
N GLU A 147 9.70 21.98 -27.39
CA GLU A 147 9.46 21.25 -28.64
C GLU A 147 10.67 20.42 -29.06
N LYS A 148 10.41 19.21 -29.55
CA LYS A 148 11.39 18.41 -30.24
C LYS A 148 10.92 18.13 -31.65
N THR A 149 11.58 18.76 -32.62
CA THR A 149 11.40 18.48 -34.05
C THR A 149 12.39 17.41 -34.47
N ASN A 150 11.88 16.31 -35.01
CA ASN A 150 12.70 15.20 -35.47
C ASN A 150 13.14 15.40 -36.93
N LEU A 151 14.24 14.76 -37.33
CA LEU A 151 14.80 14.86 -38.69
C LEU A 151 13.81 14.46 -39.80
N ASN A 152 12.80 13.66 -39.48
CA ASN A 152 11.75 13.24 -40.42
C ASN A 152 10.60 14.26 -40.55
N GLY A 153 10.71 15.44 -39.95
CA GLY A 153 9.71 16.51 -39.97
C GLY A 153 8.55 16.32 -38.99
N SER A 154 8.56 15.28 -38.15
CA SER A 154 7.57 15.14 -37.07
C SER A 154 7.89 16.07 -35.90
N VAL A 155 6.84 16.64 -35.31
CA VAL A 155 6.93 17.52 -34.15
C VAL A 155 6.37 16.79 -32.94
N ASN A 156 7.17 16.69 -31.89
CA ASN A 156 6.78 16.11 -30.61
C ASN A 156 6.80 17.18 -29.52
N ARG A 157 5.71 17.22 -28.75
CA ARG A 157 5.54 18.06 -27.56
C ARG A 157 5.20 17.14 -26.41
N TYR A 158 5.86 17.33 -25.27
CA TYR A 158 5.62 16.56 -24.06
C TYR A 158 5.21 17.51 -22.96
N GLY A 159 4.29 17.11 -22.09
CA GLY A 159 3.88 17.89 -20.95
C GLY A 159 3.77 17.04 -19.69
N SER A 160 3.72 17.72 -18.55
CA SER A 160 3.49 17.12 -17.24
C SER A 160 2.54 18.01 -16.46
N MET A 161 1.64 17.42 -15.69
CA MET A 161 0.78 18.12 -14.74
C MET A 161 0.60 17.30 -13.47
N LYS A 162 0.30 17.98 -12.36
CA LYS A 162 -0.01 17.30 -11.09
C LYS A 162 -1.52 17.27 -10.88
N ILE A 163 -2.07 16.08 -10.73
CA ILE A 163 -3.47 15.85 -10.36
C ILE A 163 -3.46 15.09 -9.05
N SER A 164 -4.11 15.64 -8.01
CA SER A 164 -4.08 15.05 -6.66
C SER A 164 -2.64 14.83 -6.15
N ARG A 165 -1.73 15.77 -6.46
CA ARG A 165 -0.28 15.72 -6.22
C ARG A 165 0.50 14.60 -6.93
N GLN A 166 -0.19 13.71 -7.64
CA GLN A 166 0.42 12.67 -8.46
C GLN A 166 0.75 13.23 -9.85
N GLU A 167 1.93 12.90 -10.36
CA GLU A 167 2.36 13.34 -11.68
C GLU A 167 1.64 12.57 -12.77
N VAL A 168 1.14 13.31 -13.76
CA VAL A 168 0.54 12.80 -14.99
C VAL A 168 1.30 13.41 -16.15
N THR A 169 1.79 12.57 -17.06
CA THR A 169 2.53 13.05 -18.22
C THR A 169 1.76 12.77 -19.50
N PHE A 170 1.97 13.60 -20.52
CA PHE A 170 1.26 13.50 -21.78
C PHE A 170 2.16 13.93 -22.94
N GLY A 171 1.81 13.50 -24.15
CA GLY A 171 2.53 13.81 -25.36
C GLY A 171 1.57 14.10 -26.49
N TYR A 172 1.87 15.15 -27.25
CA TYR A 172 1.25 15.44 -28.54
C TYR A 172 2.29 15.24 -29.64
N ARG A 173 1.88 14.54 -30.70
CA ARG A 173 2.69 14.32 -31.89
C ARG A 173 1.92 14.79 -33.12
N LEU A 174 2.58 15.62 -33.92
CA LEU A 174 2.19 15.92 -35.29
C LEU A 174 3.13 15.16 -36.23
N GLY A 175 2.57 14.17 -36.93
CA GLY A 175 3.27 13.40 -37.95
C GLY A 175 3.58 14.25 -39.18
N ASN A 176 4.59 13.81 -39.95
CA ASN A 176 5.03 14.50 -41.16
C ASN A 176 3.97 14.57 -42.28
N LYS A 177 2.92 13.72 -42.22
CA LYS A 177 1.76 13.74 -43.13
C LYS A 177 0.52 14.39 -42.50
N GLY A 178 0.67 15.13 -41.41
CA GLY A 178 -0.42 15.81 -40.71
C GLY A 178 -1.24 14.94 -39.75
N SER A 179 -0.85 13.68 -39.51
CA SER A 179 -1.52 12.82 -38.53
C SER A 179 -1.25 13.32 -37.11
N GLU A 180 -2.29 13.60 -36.34
CA GLU A 180 -2.18 14.02 -34.94
C GLU A 180 -2.38 12.84 -33.99
N THR A 181 -1.62 12.80 -32.90
CA THR A 181 -1.78 11.79 -31.85
C THR A 181 -1.56 12.45 -30.50
N PHE A 182 -2.45 12.17 -29.54
CA PHE A 182 -2.30 12.57 -28.16
C PHE A 182 -2.26 11.33 -27.28
N LEU A 183 -1.16 11.18 -26.54
CA LEU A 183 -0.94 10.09 -25.60
C LEU A 183 -0.91 10.66 -24.18
N LEU A 184 -1.54 9.94 -23.26
CA LEU A 184 -1.56 10.23 -21.85
C LEU A 184 -0.97 9.05 -21.09
N TYR A 185 -0.05 9.35 -20.19
CA TYR A 185 0.49 8.42 -19.20
C TYR A 185 -0.12 8.82 -17.86
N PRO A 186 -1.19 8.14 -17.41
CA PRO A 186 -2.02 8.59 -16.30
C PRO A 186 -1.32 8.55 -14.93
N GLY A 187 -0.10 8.02 -14.88
CA GLY A 187 0.69 7.87 -13.66
C GLY A 187 0.05 6.90 -12.67
N ARG A 188 0.52 6.96 -11.43
CA ARG A 188 -0.01 6.16 -10.32
C ARG A 188 -1.24 6.83 -9.71
N ILE A 189 -2.20 6.03 -9.28
CA ILE A 189 -3.40 6.43 -8.52
C ILE A 189 -3.35 5.68 -7.20
N PHE A 190 -3.24 6.41 -6.08
CA PHE A 190 -3.37 5.80 -4.75
C PHE A 190 -4.83 5.47 -4.50
N LEU A 191 -5.17 4.20 -4.64
CA LEU A 191 -6.52 3.67 -4.69
C LEU A 191 -6.86 2.91 -3.41
N ASP A 192 -7.99 3.23 -2.79
CA ASP A 192 -8.60 2.44 -1.72
C ASP A 192 -9.45 1.33 -2.31
N PRO A 193 -9.05 0.05 -2.21
CA PRO A 193 -9.80 -1.05 -2.79
C PRO A 193 -11.15 -1.31 -2.09
N GLU A 194 -11.41 -0.76 -0.90
CA GLU A 194 -12.72 -0.84 -0.24
C GLU A 194 -13.77 0.08 -0.87
N SER A 195 -13.31 1.15 -1.54
CA SER A 195 -14.20 2.11 -2.20
C SER A 195 -14.80 1.60 -3.52
N PHE A 196 -14.35 0.42 -4.00
CA PHE A 196 -14.72 -0.18 -5.28
C PHE A 196 -15.17 -1.62 -5.12
N THR A 197 -15.95 -2.10 -6.08
CA THR A 197 -16.52 -3.46 -6.10
C THR A 197 -15.85 -4.37 -7.13
N CYS A 198 -15.24 -3.81 -8.17
CA CYS A 198 -14.56 -4.58 -9.22
C CYS A 198 -13.46 -3.78 -9.94
N GLU A 199 -12.65 -4.49 -10.74
CA GLU A 199 -11.56 -3.89 -11.52
C GLU A 199 -12.07 -2.85 -12.54
N ASP A 200 -13.23 -3.05 -13.15
CA ASP A 200 -13.76 -2.13 -14.15
C ASP A 200 -14.10 -0.74 -13.56
N GLU A 201 -14.56 -0.68 -12.30
CA GLU A 201 -14.75 0.60 -11.61
C GLU A 201 -13.41 1.31 -11.37
N ALA A 202 -12.36 0.57 -11.01
CA ALA A 202 -11.02 1.12 -10.84
C ALA A 202 -10.42 1.58 -12.19
N ARG A 203 -10.64 0.83 -13.27
CA ARG A 203 -10.25 1.24 -14.64
C ARG A 203 -10.92 2.54 -15.07
N GLN A 204 -12.18 2.73 -14.68
CA GLN A 204 -12.91 3.96 -14.97
C GLN A 204 -12.23 5.20 -14.35
N LEU A 205 -11.51 5.09 -13.24
CA LEU A 205 -10.75 6.22 -12.67
C LEU A 205 -9.65 6.73 -13.60
N PHE A 206 -8.98 5.86 -14.35
CA PHE A 206 -7.97 6.26 -15.32
C PHE A 206 -8.59 7.00 -16.50
N ILE A 207 -9.76 6.54 -16.96
CA ILE A 207 -10.58 7.24 -17.95
C ILE A 207 -11.01 8.61 -17.42
N ASP A 208 -11.51 8.67 -16.19
CA ASP A 208 -11.95 9.90 -15.55
C ASP A 208 -10.79 10.88 -15.36
N ARG A 209 -9.60 10.38 -15.03
CA ARG A 209 -8.36 11.17 -14.95
C ARG A 209 -7.97 11.70 -16.33
N ALA A 210 -8.09 10.90 -17.37
CA ALA A 210 -7.82 11.35 -18.74
C ALA A 210 -8.79 12.45 -19.19
N LEU A 211 -10.07 12.32 -18.83
CA LEU A 211 -11.07 13.36 -19.06
C LEU A 211 -10.75 14.62 -18.25
N TYR A 212 -10.27 14.48 -17.02
CA TYR A 212 -9.84 15.63 -16.20
C TYR A 212 -8.66 16.38 -16.82
N VAL A 213 -7.70 15.66 -17.40
CA VAL A 213 -6.60 16.26 -18.17
C VAL A 213 -7.14 16.99 -19.40
N SER A 214 -8.05 16.38 -20.16
CA SER A 214 -8.69 17.00 -21.32
C SER A 214 -9.40 18.31 -20.95
N THR A 215 -10.16 18.28 -19.85
CA THR A 215 -10.80 19.45 -19.25
C THR A 215 -9.84 20.59 -18.95
N ILE A 216 -8.69 20.30 -18.34
CA ILE A 216 -7.69 21.33 -18.02
C ILE A 216 -7.15 21.95 -19.31
N LEU A 217 -6.79 21.11 -20.29
CA LEU A 217 -6.23 21.56 -21.56
C LEU A 217 -7.26 22.32 -22.41
N ALA A 218 -8.55 22.09 -22.22
CA ALA A 218 -9.62 22.83 -22.89
C ALA A 218 -9.62 24.34 -22.57
N ASN A 219 -9.05 24.75 -21.43
CA ASN A 219 -8.84 26.16 -21.08
C ASN A 219 -7.88 26.86 -22.05
N THR A 220 -6.99 26.10 -22.69
CA THR A 220 -6.05 26.55 -23.74
C THR A 220 -6.53 26.18 -25.14
N GLY A 221 -7.82 25.87 -25.30
CA GLY A 221 -8.46 25.65 -26.61
C GLY A 221 -8.34 24.24 -27.18
N TRP A 222 -7.74 23.29 -26.44
CA TRP A 222 -7.71 21.88 -26.85
C TRP A 222 -9.11 21.24 -26.79
N LYS A 223 -9.37 20.28 -27.68
CA LYS A 223 -10.53 19.40 -27.60
C LYS A 223 -10.08 17.95 -27.77
N LEU A 224 -9.96 17.25 -26.65
CA LEU A 224 -9.54 15.84 -26.60
C LEU A 224 -10.72 14.97 -26.14
N THR A 225 -11.00 13.89 -26.86
CA THR A 225 -12.16 13.02 -26.60
C THR A 225 -11.78 11.55 -26.60
N ASP A 226 -12.72 10.70 -26.19
CA ASP A 226 -12.64 9.24 -26.34
C ASP A 226 -11.33 8.63 -25.82
N PRO A 227 -10.98 8.82 -24.53
CA PRO A 227 -9.82 8.18 -23.94
C PRO A 227 -9.93 6.65 -24.05
N LYS A 228 -8.87 6.03 -24.56
CA LYS A 228 -8.79 4.58 -24.75
C LYS A 228 -7.45 4.07 -24.26
N PHE A 229 -7.44 2.92 -23.61
CA PHE A 229 -6.19 2.22 -23.31
C PHE A 229 -5.59 1.69 -24.62
N ASP A 230 -4.29 1.88 -24.80
CA ASP A 230 -3.60 1.37 -25.96
C ASP A 230 -3.48 -0.16 -25.89
N GLY A 231 -3.42 -0.81 -27.06
CA GLY A 231 -3.35 -2.27 -27.14
C GLY A 231 -2.16 -2.82 -26.36
N GLY A 232 -2.40 -3.73 -25.42
CA GLY A 232 -1.37 -4.30 -24.54
C GLY A 232 -1.19 -3.57 -23.22
N SER A 233 -1.98 -2.54 -22.91
CA SER A 233 -1.99 -1.91 -21.59
C SER A 233 -2.40 -2.91 -20.51
N VAL A 234 -1.55 -3.09 -19.49
CA VAL A 234 -1.83 -3.97 -18.34
C VAL A 234 -2.12 -3.10 -17.12
N PHE A 235 -3.17 -3.45 -16.38
CA PHE A 235 -3.51 -2.81 -15.12
C PHE A 235 -2.84 -3.54 -13.97
N GLU A 236 -2.08 -2.80 -13.20
CA GLU A 236 -1.23 -3.31 -12.13
C GLU A 236 -1.51 -2.53 -10.85
N TYR A 237 -1.46 -3.23 -9.72
CA TYR A 237 -1.64 -2.66 -8.40
C TYR A 237 -0.39 -2.98 -7.59
N ALA A 238 0.33 -1.93 -7.20
CA ALA A 238 1.61 -2.06 -6.52
C ALA A 238 1.56 -1.59 -5.07
N ILE A 239 2.48 -2.12 -4.27
CA ILE A 239 2.81 -1.62 -2.94
C ILE A 239 4.33 -1.45 -2.91
N GLN A 240 4.79 -0.21 -3.02
CA GLN A 240 6.20 0.12 -2.92
C GLN A 240 6.73 -0.21 -1.53
N ASN A 241 7.97 -0.72 -1.48
CA ASN A 241 8.63 -1.11 -0.24
C ASN A 241 7.81 -2.13 0.59
N SER A 242 7.01 -2.96 -0.09
CA SER A 242 6.21 -4.00 0.57
C SER A 242 7.12 -5.01 1.30
N PRO A 243 6.75 -5.47 2.50
CA PRO A 243 7.48 -6.54 3.19
C PRO A 243 7.49 -7.86 2.39
N TYR A 244 6.60 -8.04 1.41
CA TYR A 244 6.62 -9.25 0.55
C TYR A 244 7.87 -9.39 -0.29
N THR A 245 8.55 -8.28 -0.59
CA THR A 245 9.80 -8.27 -1.35
C THR A 245 10.92 -9.10 -0.70
N GLN A 246 10.79 -9.42 0.60
CA GLN A 246 11.70 -10.28 1.33
C GLN A 246 11.39 -11.78 1.18
N PHE A 247 10.17 -12.13 0.73
CA PHE A 247 9.66 -13.51 0.72
C PHE A 247 9.37 -14.05 -0.69
N ILE A 248 9.10 -13.16 -1.64
CA ILE A 248 8.81 -13.52 -3.04
C ILE A 248 10.05 -13.22 -3.88
N SER A 249 10.49 -14.18 -4.70
CA SER A 249 11.66 -13.97 -5.55
C SER A 249 11.30 -13.10 -6.74
N SER A 250 12.19 -12.17 -7.11
CA SER A 250 12.05 -11.39 -8.34
C SER A 250 12.18 -12.23 -9.62
N THR A 251 12.55 -13.51 -9.51
CA THR A 251 12.64 -14.46 -10.62
C THR A 251 11.35 -15.28 -10.83
N ASP A 252 10.38 -15.15 -9.93
CA ASP A 252 9.14 -15.89 -10.01
C ASP A 252 8.31 -15.42 -11.22
N ARG A 253 7.61 -16.34 -11.88
CA ARG A 253 6.85 -16.02 -13.09
C ARG A 253 5.65 -15.15 -12.74
N LYS A 254 5.39 -14.16 -13.60
CA LYS A 254 4.22 -13.30 -13.54
C LYS A 254 3.01 -14.03 -14.13
N GLU A 255 2.23 -14.67 -13.26
CA GLU A 255 0.94 -15.26 -13.63
C GLU A 255 -0.22 -14.32 -13.24
N PRO A 256 -1.32 -14.27 -14.01
CA PRO A 256 -2.47 -13.44 -13.67
C PRO A 256 -3.09 -13.81 -12.32
N GLY A 257 -3.36 -12.79 -11.49
CA GLY A 257 -3.93 -12.94 -10.16
C GLY A 257 -2.92 -13.28 -9.07
N GLU A 258 -1.65 -13.51 -9.41
CA GLU A 258 -0.58 -13.78 -8.45
C GLU A 258 0.18 -12.51 -8.07
N VAL A 259 0.68 -12.48 -6.85
CA VAL A 259 1.57 -11.41 -6.38
C VAL A 259 2.98 -11.71 -6.85
N PHE A 260 3.61 -10.77 -7.53
CA PHE A 260 4.99 -10.85 -7.97
C PHE A 260 5.79 -9.64 -7.46
N VAL A 261 7.11 -9.69 -7.56
CA VAL A 261 7.99 -8.60 -7.14
C VAL A 261 8.67 -8.01 -8.36
N ASP A 262 8.50 -6.71 -8.58
CA ASP A 262 9.33 -5.99 -9.53
C ASP A 262 10.69 -5.69 -8.87
N GLY A 263 11.74 -6.27 -9.45
CA GLY A 263 13.13 -6.11 -9.04
C GLY A 263 13.83 -4.90 -9.66
N SER A 264 13.09 -4.01 -10.32
CA SER A 264 13.64 -2.80 -10.92
C SER A 264 14.46 -1.97 -9.91
N PRO A 265 15.66 -1.46 -10.28
CA PRO A 265 16.54 -0.78 -9.33
C PRO A 265 15.90 0.48 -8.71
N GLY A 266 15.88 0.55 -7.38
CA GLY A 266 15.57 1.77 -6.62
C GLY A 266 14.51 1.59 -5.54
N ASN A 267 13.33 1.11 -5.90
CA ASN A 267 12.20 0.90 -4.98
C ASN A 267 11.53 -0.44 -5.31
N PRO A 268 11.93 -1.55 -4.66
CA PRO A 268 11.30 -2.84 -4.92
C PRO A 268 9.82 -2.77 -4.53
N GLU A 269 8.98 -3.29 -5.40
CA GLU A 269 7.54 -3.27 -5.20
C GLU A 269 6.93 -4.66 -5.37
N ALA A 270 5.94 -4.95 -4.53
CA ALA A 270 5.09 -6.10 -4.75
C ALA A 270 3.90 -5.66 -5.61
N GLU A 271 3.53 -6.46 -6.59
CA GLU A 271 2.51 -6.13 -7.57
C GLU A 271 1.55 -7.28 -7.79
N ILE A 272 0.31 -6.96 -8.16
CA ILE A 272 -0.69 -7.91 -8.62
C ILE A 272 -1.36 -7.37 -9.89
N SER A 273 -1.60 -8.25 -10.87
CA SER A 273 -2.24 -7.92 -12.15
C SER A 273 -3.30 -8.97 -12.49
N GLY A 274 -4.26 -8.65 -13.36
CA GLY A 274 -5.29 -9.62 -13.77
C GLY A 274 -6.20 -10.09 -12.63
N VAL A 275 -6.61 -9.16 -11.76
CA VAL A 275 -7.40 -9.43 -10.55
C VAL A 275 -8.83 -9.84 -10.93
N SER A 276 -9.13 -11.15 -10.85
CA SER A 276 -10.48 -11.68 -11.12
C SER A 276 -11.44 -11.54 -9.93
N ASP A 277 -10.92 -11.64 -8.70
CA ASP A 277 -11.64 -11.39 -7.45
C ASP A 277 -11.11 -10.13 -6.78
N TRP A 278 -11.94 -9.08 -6.75
CA TRP A 278 -11.60 -7.80 -6.12
C TRP A 278 -11.29 -7.93 -4.62
N ARG A 279 -11.83 -8.95 -3.95
CA ARG A 279 -11.50 -9.26 -2.56
C ARG A 279 -10.03 -9.57 -2.38
N SER A 280 -9.39 -10.23 -3.35
CA SER A 280 -7.95 -10.51 -3.33
C SER A 280 -7.13 -9.23 -3.29
N LEU A 281 -7.56 -8.18 -4.01
CA LEU A 281 -6.89 -6.88 -3.96
C LEU A 281 -7.02 -6.21 -2.59
N ARG A 282 -8.19 -6.30 -1.94
CA ARG A 282 -8.39 -5.79 -0.57
C ARG A 282 -7.49 -6.50 0.44
N VAL A 283 -7.35 -7.82 0.30
CA VAL A 283 -6.42 -8.62 1.12
C VAL A 283 -4.98 -8.20 0.85
N PHE A 284 -4.59 -8.08 -0.43
CA PHE A 284 -3.26 -7.65 -0.84
C PHE A 284 -2.87 -6.29 -0.23
N ALA A 285 -3.78 -5.31 -0.27
CA ALA A 285 -3.55 -3.97 0.28
C ALA A 285 -3.36 -3.95 1.81
N ARG A 286 -4.05 -4.85 2.54
CA ARG A 286 -4.07 -4.89 4.01
C ARG A 286 -3.10 -5.88 4.63
N THR A 287 -2.57 -6.81 3.86
CA THR A 287 -1.71 -7.86 4.43
C THR A 287 -0.30 -7.38 4.82
N PRO A 288 0.30 -6.31 4.24
CA PRO A 288 1.61 -5.80 4.67
C PRO A 288 1.67 -5.42 6.15
N GLN A 289 0.67 -4.70 6.67
CA GLN A 289 0.61 -4.32 8.09
C GLN A 289 0.59 -5.53 9.03
N TYR A 290 -0.07 -6.63 8.65
CA TYR A 290 -0.09 -7.86 9.45
C TYR A 290 1.25 -8.59 9.40
N VAL A 291 1.91 -8.59 8.23
CA VAL A 291 3.27 -9.15 8.10
C VAL A 291 4.27 -8.36 8.94
N LEU A 292 4.23 -7.03 8.88
CA LEU A 292 5.10 -6.17 9.70
C LEU A 292 4.85 -6.40 11.19
N LYS A 293 3.59 -6.50 11.62
CA LYS A 293 3.24 -6.81 13.00
C LYS A 293 3.78 -8.18 13.43
N ALA A 294 3.62 -9.21 12.60
CA ALA A 294 4.13 -10.55 12.89
C ALA A 294 5.67 -10.59 12.94
N LEU A 295 6.35 -9.80 12.10
CA LEU A 295 7.80 -9.66 12.13
C LEU A 295 8.28 -9.00 13.43
N ASP A 296 7.58 -7.98 13.90
CA ASP A 296 7.88 -7.28 15.16
C ASP A 296 7.66 -8.20 16.38
N GLU A 297 6.53 -8.92 16.41
CA GLU A 297 6.21 -9.92 17.43
C GLU A 297 7.25 -11.06 17.45
N SER A 298 7.65 -11.56 16.28
CA SER A 298 8.68 -12.60 16.14
C SER A 298 10.05 -12.11 16.63
N SER A 299 10.42 -10.87 16.30
CA SER A 299 11.69 -10.27 16.72
C SER A 299 11.74 -10.11 18.24
N SER A 300 10.64 -9.66 18.84
CA SER A 300 10.46 -9.56 20.29
C SER A 300 10.54 -10.93 20.99
N ALA A 301 9.92 -11.96 20.40
CA ALA A 301 9.98 -13.32 20.92
C ALA A 301 11.39 -13.93 20.85
N ARG A 302 12.14 -13.69 19.77
CA ARG A 302 13.54 -14.14 19.64
C ARG A 302 14.43 -13.50 20.70
N CYS A 303 14.30 -12.20 20.91
CA CYS A 303 15.03 -11.49 21.97
C CYS A 303 14.74 -12.09 23.35
N THR A 304 13.46 -12.33 23.66
CA THR A 304 13.04 -12.97 24.92
C THR A 304 13.62 -14.39 25.05
N SER A 305 13.62 -15.18 23.98
CA SER A 305 14.18 -16.54 23.98
C SER A 305 15.70 -16.55 24.22
N GLU A 306 16.42 -15.59 23.65
CA GLU A 306 17.86 -15.43 23.87
C GLU A 306 18.16 -15.05 25.32
N GLU A 307 17.37 -14.17 25.92
CA GLU A 307 17.47 -13.83 27.35
C GLU A 307 17.20 -15.03 28.26
N VAL A 308 16.17 -15.83 27.96
CA VAL A 308 15.86 -17.06 28.71
C VAL A 308 17.00 -18.07 28.60
N LYS A 309 17.58 -18.23 27.40
CA LYS A 309 18.73 -19.11 27.18
C LYS A 309 19.94 -18.68 28.04
N ALA A 310 20.27 -17.39 28.05
CA ALA A 310 21.35 -16.85 28.86
C ALA A 310 21.13 -17.07 30.37
N ARG A 311 19.88 -16.94 30.84
CA ARG A 311 19.52 -17.25 32.25
C ARG A 311 19.64 -18.73 32.57
N LEU A 312 19.23 -19.62 31.66
CA LEU A 312 19.37 -21.07 31.85
C LEU A 312 20.84 -21.52 31.89
N GLU A 313 21.70 -20.95 31.04
CA GLU A 313 23.15 -21.20 31.08
C GLU A 313 23.73 -20.79 32.44
N THR A 314 23.27 -19.68 33.01
CA THR A 314 23.65 -19.26 34.36
C THR A 314 23.19 -20.26 35.43
N VAL A 315 21.95 -20.76 35.34
CA VAL A 315 21.41 -21.77 36.26
C VAL A 315 22.19 -23.08 36.17
N PHE A 316 22.52 -23.54 34.97
CA PHE A 316 23.35 -24.74 34.78
C PHE A 316 24.74 -24.57 35.39
N GLY A 317 25.38 -23.41 35.23
CA GLY A 317 26.65 -23.12 35.90
C GLY A 317 26.56 -23.17 37.43
N ILE A 318 25.44 -22.72 38.01
CA ILE A 318 25.19 -22.85 39.47
C ILE A 318 24.99 -24.31 39.87
N LEU A 319 24.25 -25.11 39.08
CA LEU A 319 24.05 -26.54 39.34
C LEU A 319 25.36 -27.32 39.31
N ASP A 320 26.26 -27.02 38.37
CA ASP A 320 27.60 -27.63 38.32
C ASP A 320 28.42 -27.27 39.58
N LEU A 321 28.35 -26.02 40.04
CA LEU A 321 29.01 -25.60 41.27
C LEU A 321 28.48 -26.36 42.50
N VAL A 322 27.15 -26.49 42.61
CA VAL A 322 26.50 -27.25 43.69
C VAL A 322 26.92 -28.72 43.65
N THR A 323 26.94 -29.31 42.46
CA THR A 323 27.36 -30.71 42.26
C THR A 323 28.81 -30.89 42.72
N GLY A 324 29.71 -29.99 42.32
CA GLY A 324 31.10 -30.02 42.79
C GLY A 324 31.26 -29.81 44.30
N VAL A 325 30.39 -29.01 44.95
CA VAL A 325 30.35 -28.90 46.43
C VAL A 325 29.87 -30.20 47.05
N GLN A 326 28.83 -30.83 46.50
CA GLN A 326 28.30 -32.10 47.00
C GLN A 326 29.33 -33.22 46.91
N GLU A 327 30.05 -33.33 45.79
CA GLU A 327 31.14 -34.29 45.61
C GLU A 327 32.24 -34.09 46.66
N ARG A 328 32.73 -32.86 46.85
CA ARG A 328 33.73 -32.55 47.90
C ARG A 328 33.24 -32.87 49.30
N THR A 329 31.95 -32.65 49.57
CA THR A 329 31.33 -32.94 50.87
C THR A 329 31.22 -34.45 51.09
N ALA A 330 30.83 -35.20 50.05
CA ALA A 330 30.78 -36.65 50.09
C ALA A 330 32.16 -37.25 50.34
N ASP A 331 33.20 -36.78 49.64
CA ASP A 331 34.58 -37.20 49.85
C ASP A 331 35.04 -36.92 51.29
N ALA A 332 34.72 -35.75 51.84
CA ALA A 332 35.05 -35.41 53.22
C ALA A 332 34.34 -36.33 54.22
N LEU A 333 33.06 -36.64 54.02
CA LEU A 333 32.30 -37.57 54.85
C LEU A 333 32.85 -38.99 54.79
N MET A 334 33.29 -39.44 53.61
CA MET A 334 33.93 -40.76 53.47
C MET A 334 35.24 -40.82 54.23
N ARG A 335 36.11 -39.80 54.13
CA ARG A 335 37.37 -39.72 54.89
C ARG A 335 37.14 -39.71 56.40
N GLU A 336 36.17 -38.94 56.88
CA GLU A 336 35.82 -38.94 58.31
C GLU A 336 35.28 -40.29 58.78
N SER A 337 34.49 -40.97 57.94
CA SER A 337 34.00 -42.33 58.25
C SER A 337 35.16 -43.33 58.35
N GLU A 338 36.16 -43.25 57.46
CA GLU A 338 37.39 -44.06 57.53
C GLU A 338 38.19 -43.75 58.81
N ASN A 339 38.33 -42.48 59.18
CA ASN A 339 39.01 -42.08 60.41
C ASN A 339 38.31 -42.66 61.66
N ILE A 340 36.98 -42.59 61.72
CA ILE A 340 36.19 -43.18 62.82
C ILE A 340 36.38 -44.69 62.86
N ALA A 341 36.31 -45.38 61.73
CA ALA A 341 36.52 -46.83 61.66
C ALA A 341 37.91 -47.22 62.18
N ASN A 342 38.95 -46.46 61.83
CA ASN A 342 40.32 -46.67 62.32
C ASN A 342 40.42 -46.43 63.84
N LEU A 343 39.77 -45.39 64.37
CA LEU A 343 39.71 -45.14 65.82
C LEU A 343 39.02 -46.27 66.58
N VAL A 344 37.89 -46.77 66.07
CA VAL A 344 37.17 -47.91 66.66
C VAL A 344 38.04 -49.16 66.68
N LYS A 345 38.74 -49.45 65.57
CA LYS A 345 39.67 -50.56 65.48
C LYS A 345 40.79 -50.45 66.51
N ASN A 346 41.46 -49.30 66.58
CA ASN A 346 42.55 -49.06 67.55
C ASN A 346 42.05 -49.18 69.00
N ASN A 347 40.88 -48.64 69.33
CA ASN A 347 40.29 -48.79 70.66
C ASN A 347 39.98 -50.25 70.99
N THR A 348 39.50 -51.02 70.02
CA THR A 348 39.24 -52.46 70.20
C THR A 348 40.54 -53.22 70.48
N GLU A 349 41.63 -52.87 69.80
CA GLU A 349 42.97 -53.43 70.04
C GLU A 349 43.51 -53.04 71.44
N ILE A 350 43.31 -51.80 71.89
CA ILE A 350 43.69 -51.38 73.26
C ILE A 350 42.90 -52.16 74.31
N VAL A 351 41.58 -52.30 74.12
CA VAL A 351 40.73 -53.05 75.05
C VAL A 351 41.14 -54.52 75.10
N SER A 352 41.48 -55.14 73.96
CA SER A 352 41.93 -56.53 73.94
C SER A 352 43.24 -56.73 74.69
N VAL A 353 44.22 -55.83 74.51
CA VAL A 353 45.50 -55.84 75.24
C VAL A 353 45.29 -55.65 76.74
N LEU A 354 44.44 -54.68 77.15
CA LEU A 354 44.13 -54.46 78.56
C LEU A 354 43.44 -55.68 79.19
N THR A 355 42.52 -56.31 78.47
CA THR A 355 41.83 -57.52 78.93
C THR A 355 42.81 -58.68 79.06
N GLN A 356 43.73 -58.84 78.11
CA GLN A 356 44.77 -59.88 78.16
C GLN A 356 45.75 -59.64 79.32
N HIS A 357 46.14 -58.39 79.58
CA HIS A 357 46.98 -58.03 80.71
C HIS A 357 46.28 -58.26 82.06
N GLN A 358 44.98 -57.93 82.18
CA GLN A 358 44.18 -58.25 83.35
C GLN A 358 44.08 -59.78 83.58
N ALA A 359 43.88 -60.56 82.52
CA ALA A 359 43.88 -62.01 82.62
C ALA A 359 45.24 -62.54 83.09
N GLN A 360 46.35 -62.03 82.53
CA GLN A 360 47.70 -62.39 82.97
C GLN A 360 47.94 -62.05 84.45
N MET A 361 47.48 -60.90 84.93
CA MET A 361 47.55 -60.53 86.35
C MET A 361 46.73 -61.49 87.24
N TYR A 362 45.57 -61.94 86.75
CA TYR A 362 44.70 -62.88 87.48
C TYR A 362 45.29 -64.30 87.56
N TYR A 363 45.98 -64.76 86.49
CA TYR A 363 46.61 -66.08 86.43
C TYR A 363 48.07 -66.11 86.92
N ALA A 364 48.71 -64.95 87.14
CA ALA A 364 50.06 -64.84 87.70
C ALA A 364 50.09 -64.79 89.25
N SER A 365 48.93 -64.82 89.92
CA SER A 365 48.90 -65.06 91.36
C SER A 365 49.16 -66.55 91.65
N PRO A 366 50.18 -66.92 92.44
CA PRO A 366 50.30 -68.28 92.95
C PRO A 366 49.08 -68.55 93.82
N ILE A 367 48.32 -69.58 93.49
CA ILE A 367 47.25 -70.11 94.35
C ILE A 367 47.95 -70.77 95.54
N GLU A 368 48.16 -69.99 96.61
CA GLU A 368 48.49 -70.53 97.93
C GLU A 368 47.24 -71.19 98.53
N ASP A 369 47.38 -72.51 98.70
CA ASP A 369 46.69 -73.46 99.59
C ASP A 369 45.43 -73.00 100.39
N PRO A 370 44.24 -73.60 100.17
CA PRO A 370 42.98 -73.25 100.84
C PRO A 370 42.86 -73.62 102.35
N GLN A 371 43.92 -74.01 103.05
CA GLN A 371 43.82 -74.60 104.40
C GLN A 371 44.34 -73.76 105.58
N LYS A 372 44.60 -72.46 105.43
CA LYS A 372 44.85 -71.58 106.60
C LYS A 372 43.75 -70.56 106.83
N ARG A 373 42.59 -71.04 107.29
CA ARG A 373 41.59 -70.22 108.00
C ARG A 373 41.80 -70.30 109.50
N THR A 374 42.34 -69.24 110.09
CA THR A 374 42.06 -68.69 111.43
C THR A 374 43.07 -67.53 111.61
N ARG A 375 42.70 -66.26 111.82
CA ARG A 375 41.87 -65.71 112.90
C ARG A 375 41.58 -64.21 112.56
N MET A 376 40.41 -63.72 113.01
CA MET A 376 40.03 -62.37 113.48
C MET A 376 41.10 -61.26 113.43
N GLU A 377 40.88 -59.97 113.16
CA GLU A 377 39.77 -58.99 113.20
C GLU A 377 40.39 -57.69 112.60
N GLY A 378 39.69 -56.82 111.85
CA GLY A 378 39.11 -55.58 112.38
C GLY A 378 40.02 -54.32 112.20
N TYR A 379 39.38 -53.16 111.96
CA TYR A 379 39.91 -51.77 111.88
C TYR A 379 40.57 -51.38 110.53
N GLN A 380 40.20 -50.31 109.83
CA GLN A 380 39.39 -49.11 110.08
C GLN A 380 38.76 -48.62 108.78
#